data_AF-A0A925T167-F1
#
_entry.id   AF-A0A925T167-F1
#
_cell.length_a   1.000
_cell.length_b   1.000
_cell.length_c   1.000
_cell.angle_alpha   90.00
_cell.angle_beta   90.00
_cell.angle_gamma   90.00
#
_symmetry.space_group_name_H-M   'P 1'
#
loop_
_entity.id
_entity.type
_entity.pdbx_description
1 polymer ?
#
loop_
_entity_poly.entity_id
_entity_poly.type
_entity_poly.pdbx_seq_one_letter_code
_entity_poly.pdbx_strand_id
1 'polypeptide(L)'
;MRRHKITFLLCGLIAGLTSVTLGTLSLEFLAYGVGPLFFVAVVAGIAITGVWRQFRISFWRYSAGLLLSTITYVAALVAFSAVGGFSPNLFGVQLSAHIEDFRVDVFLGLIAAGGVGASGIAVFTAILTKEWSTSLLLQLVLAGLITTVVTFLVNLPFHNYWSFLGGLLPLGNALFCWLVGAEVWRNVYSLEQLRNGKH
;
A
#
# COMPACT_ATOMS: atom_id res chain seq x y z
N MET A 1 -22.16 -4.17 -3.10
CA MET A 1 -20.86 -4.52 -2.45
C MET A 1 -19.78 -4.97 -3.42
N ARG A 2 -19.94 -6.10 -4.13
CA ARG A 2 -18.84 -6.70 -4.94
C ARG A 2 -18.26 -5.76 -6.01
N ARG A 3 -19.12 -5.01 -6.71
CA ARG A 3 -18.70 -4.06 -7.75
C ARG A 3 -17.78 -2.93 -7.24
N HIS A 4 -18.05 -2.38 -6.05
CA HIS A 4 -17.28 -1.26 -5.52
C HIS A 4 -15.88 -1.70 -5.12
N LYS A 5 -15.79 -2.84 -4.41
CA LYS A 5 -14.52 -3.46 -4.06
C LYS A 5 -13.67 -3.75 -5.30
N ILE A 6 -14.29 -4.24 -6.39
CA ILE A 6 -13.59 -4.47 -7.66
C ILE A 6 -13.07 -3.16 -8.25
N THR A 7 -13.84 -2.06 -8.21
CA THR A 7 -13.36 -0.75 -8.69
C THR A 7 -12.10 -0.30 -7.96
N PHE A 8 -12.08 -0.36 -6.63
CA PHE A 8 -10.89 0.00 -5.86
C PHE A 8 -9.69 -0.91 -6.17
N LEU A 9 -9.93 -2.22 -6.32
CA LEU A 9 -8.89 -3.16 -6.72
C LEU A 9 -8.30 -2.80 -8.08
N LEU A 10 -9.14 -2.50 -9.08
CA LEU A 10 -8.71 -2.10 -10.41
C LEU A 10 -7.94 -0.78 -10.41
N CYS A 11 -8.40 0.22 -9.65
CA CYS A 11 -7.67 1.48 -9.49
C CYS A 11 -6.28 1.26 -8.88
N GLY A 12 -6.18 0.44 -7.83
CA GLY A 12 -4.91 0.09 -7.22
C GLY A 12 -3.98 -0.70 -8.16
N LEU A 13 -4.54 -1.63 -8.94
CA LEU A 13 -3.79 -2.39 -9.93
C LEU A 13 -3.23 -1.47 -11.02
N ILE A 14 -4.05 -0.55 -11.56
CA ILE A 14 -3.61 0.44 -12.56
C ILE A 14 -2.49 1.29 -11.97
N ALA A 15 -2.66 1.83 -10.76
CA ALA A 15 -1.65 2.68 -10.14
C ALA A 15 -0.34 1.95 -9.89
N GLY A 16 -0.38 0.68 -9.49
CA GLY A 16 0.84 -0.12 -9.35
C GLY A 16 1.48 -0.49 -10.68
N LEU A 17 0.70 -0.81 -11.73
CA LEU A 17 1.24 -0.99 -13.08
C LEU A 17 1.91 0.30 -13.58
N THR A 18 1.28 1.45 -13.39
CA THR A 18 1.85 2.76 -13.72
C THR A 18 3.13 3.01 -12.91
N SER A 19 3.14 2.65 -11.63
CA SER A 19 4.33 2.80 -10.77
C SER A 19 5.51 1.99 -11.28
N VAL A 20 5.28 0.75 -11.71
CA VAL A 20 6.31 -0.11 -12.30
C VAL A 20 6.79 0.48 -13.63
N THR A 21 5.87 0.85 -14.50
CA THR A 21 6.18 1.38 -15.84
C THR A 21 6.95 2.70 -15.79
N LEU A 22 6.62 3.57 -14.84
CA LEU A 22 7.37 4.82 -14.63
C LEU A 22 8.67 4.57 -13.86
N GLY A 23 8.69 3.58 -12.97
CA GLY A 23 9.89 3.15 -12.25
C GLY A 23 10.97 2.57 -13.15
N THR A 24 10.61 1.94 -14.28
CA THR A 24 11.58 1.53 -15.31
C THR A 24 12.21 2.72 -16.03
N LEU A 25 11.56 3.89 -16.02
CA LEU A 25 12.04 5.11 -16.67
C LEU A 25 12.85 5.98 -15.69
N SER A 26 12.49 5.99 -14.41
CA SER A 26 13.20 6.74 -13.36
C SER A 26 13.06 6.05 -11.99
N LEU A 27 14.21 5.68 -11.39
CA LEU A 27 14.25 5.14 -10.03
C LEU A 27 13.80 6.16 -8.98
N GLU A 28 13.98 7.45 -9.23
CA GLU A 28 13.51 8.52 -8.34
C GLU A 28 11.98 8.55 -8.26
N PHE A 29 11.30 8.16 -9.35
CA PHE A 29 9.85 8.04 -9.35
C PHE A 29 9.38 6.94 -8.40
N LEU A 30 10.12 5.83 -8.30
CA LEU A 30 9.78 4.78 -7.33
C LEU A 30 9.86 5.33 -5.91
N ALA A 31 10.83 6.19 -5.59
CA ALA A 31 10.99 6.73 -4.24
C ALA A 31 9.90 7.72 -3.81
N TYR A 32 9.43 8.59 -4.72
CA TYR A 32 8.53 9.69 -4.36
C TYR A 32 7.14 9.63 -5.01
N GLY A 33 6.98 8.88 -6.11
CA GLY A 33 5.77 8.85 -6.93
C GLY A 33 4.73 7.80 -6.52
N VAL A 34 5.16 6.71 -5.88
CA VAL A 34 4.28 5.57 -5.56
C VAL A 34 3.21 5.93 -4.51
N GLY A 35 3.60 6.65 -3.45
CA GLY A 35 2.65 7.14 -2.42
C GLY A 35 1.54 8.02 -3.02
N PRO A 36 1.88 9.09 -3.77
CA PRO A 36 0.92 9.90 -4.50
C PRO A 36 0.04 9.11 -5.46
N LEU A 37 0.61 8.18 -6.25
CA LEU A 37 -0.16 7.33 -7.16
C LEU A 37 -1.17 6.45 -6.42
N PHE A 38 -0.76 5.86 -5.29
CA PHE A 38 -1.68 5.10 -4.43
C PHE A 38 -2.82 5.98 -3.92
N PHE A 39 -2.53 7.19 -3.46
CA PHE A 39 -3.56 8.13 -3.02
C PHE A 39 -4.53 8.48 -4.15
N VAL A 40 -4.02 8.79 -5.35
CA VAL A 40 -4.84 9.06 -6.54
C VAL A 40 -5.72 7.86 -6.88
N ALA A 41 -5.21 6.63 -6.75
CA ALA A 41 -6.00 5.41 -6.96
C ALA A 41 -7.19 5.30 -6.00
N VAL A 42 -6.97 5.58 -4.71
CA VAL A 42 -8.03 5.58 -3.70
C VAL A 42 -9.06 6.67 -3.98
N VAL A 43 -8.62 7.89 -4.29
CA VAL A 43 -9.51 9.01 -4.62
C VAL A 43 -10.32 8.72 -5.89
N ALA A 44 -9.69 8.16 -6.93
CA ALA A 44 -10.37 7.73 -8.14
C ALA A 44 -11.42 6.65 -7.83
N GLY A 45 -11.10 5.68 -6.98
CA GLY A 45 -12.04 4.67 -6.50
C GLY A 45 -13.26 5.29 -5.81
N ILE A 46 -13.06 6.25 -4.90
CA ILE A 46 -14.14 6.99 -4.21
C ILE A 46 -14.99 7.80 -5.22
N ALA A 47 -14.34 8.46 -6.19
CA ALA A 47 -15.01 9.28 -7.19
C ALA A 47 -15.90 8.42 -8.11
N ILE A 48 -15.36 7.33 -8.67
CA ILE A 48 -16.06 6.42 -9.59
C ILE A 48 -17.21 5.70 -8.88
N THR A 49 -17.01 5.27 -7.64
CA THR A 49 -18.06 4.60 -6.86
C THR A 49 -19.13 5.56 -6.33
N GLY A 50 -18.95 6.88 -6.49
CA GLY A 50 -19.91 7.89 -6.03
C GLY A 50 -19.97 8.07 -4.51
N VAL A 51 -19.10 7.39 -3.77
CA VAL A 51 -19.04 7.40 -2.29
C VAL A 51 -18.78 8.79 -1.72
N TRP A 52 -18.13 9.66 -2.51
CA TRP A 52 -17.89 11.06 -2.14
C TRP A 52 -19.18 11.85 -1.84
N ARG A 53 -20.35 11.41 -2.33
CA ARG A 53 -21.62 12.09 -2.02
C ARG A 53 -22.07 11.90 -0.58
N GLN A 54 -21.67 10.80 0.06
CA GLN A 54 -22.00 10.51 1.46
C GLN A 54 -20.97 11.10 2.43
N PHE A 55 -19.70 11.18 2.00
CA PHE A 55 -18.66 11.84 2.77
C PHE A 55 -18.43 13.26 2.24
N ARG A 56 -18.87 14.28 2.98
CA ARG A 56 -18.34 15.64 2.80
C ARG A 56 -16.88 15.68 3.28
N ILE A 57 -15.97 15.16 2.46
CA ILE A 57 -14.53 15.17 2.73
C ILE A 57 -14.04 16.59 2.48
N SER A 58 -13.60 17.27 3.55
CA SER A 58 -12.98 18.59 3.45
C SER A 58 -11.66 18.51 2.69
N PHE A 59 -11.33 19.56 1.93
CA PHE A 59 -10.05 19.70 1.20
C PHE A 59 -8.82 19.43 2.08
N TRP A 60 -8.87 19.82 3.37
CA TRP A 60 -7.82 19.54 4.34
C TRP A 60 -7.53 18.04 4.50
N ARG A 61 -8.56 17.19 4.46
CA ARG A 61 -8.41 15.74 4.60
C ARG A 61 -7.77 15.10 3.38
N TYR A 62 -8.08 15.60 2.18
CA TYR A 62 -7.39 15.18 0.97
C TYR A 62 -5.91 15.56 1.01
N SER A 63 -5.60 16.80 1.42
CA SER A 63 -4.22 17.26 1.56
C SER A 63 -3.43 16.45 2.60
N ALA A 64 -4.04 16.21 3.77
CA ALA A 64 -3.45 15.36 4.81
C ALA A 64 -3.24 13.92 4.32
N GLY A 65 -4.18 13.35 3.56
CA GLY A 65 -4.05 12.01 2.99
C GLY A 65 -2.94 11.89 1.94
N LEU A 66 -2.78 12.90 1.08
CA LEU A 66 -1.69 12.95 0.10
C LEU A 66 -0.32 13.04 0.80
N LEU A 67 -0.19 13.92 1.79
CA LEU A 67 1.05 14.04 2.57
C LEU A 67 1.34 12.75 3.34
N LEU A 68 0.34 12.18 4.00
CA LEU A 68 0.52 10.96 4.80
C LEU A 68 0.89 9.75 3.94
N SER A 69 0.25 9.56 2.78
CA SER A 69 0.61 8.47 1.85
C SER A 69 2.04 8.61 1.32
N THR A 70 2.47 9.82 0.99
CA THR A 70 3.84 10.11 0.56
C THR A 70 4.84 9.85 1.69
N ILE A 71 4.60 10.40 2.88
CA ILE A 71 5.46 10.22 4.06
C ILE A 71 5.52 8.74 4.46
N THR A 72 4.39 8.04 4.46
CA THR A 72 4.31 6.60 4.79
C THR A 72 5.16 5.79 3.82
N TYR A 73 5.09 6.09 2.53
CA TYR A 73 5.88 5.40 1.53
C TYR A 73 7.38 5.63 1.71
N VAL A 74 7.79 6.89 1.93
CA VAL A 74 9.18 7.24 2.23
C VAL A 74 9.65 6.56 3.53
N ALA A 75 8.83 6.56 4.58
CA ALA A 75 9.14 5.89 5.84
C ALA A 75 9.25 4.37 5.68
N ALA A 76 8.41 3.75 4.84
CA ALA A 76 8.50 2.33 4.53
C ALA A 76 9.79 2.00 3.75
N LEU A 77 10.21 2.86 2.82
CA LEU A 77 11.51 2.74 2.15
C LEU A 77 12.67 2.91 3.13
N VAL A 78 12.61 3.89 4.03
CA VAL A 78 13.63 4.07 5.06
C VAL A 78 13.68 2.87 6.00
N ALA A 79 12.54 2.30 6.40
CA ALA A 79 12.49 1.10 7.23
C ALA A 79 13.07 -0.12 6.48
N PHE A 80 12.75 -0.26 5.19
CA PHE A 80 13.36 -1.27 4.33
C PHE A 80 14.88 -1.09 4.25
N SER A 81 15.36 0.11 3.93
CA SER A 81 16.79 0.41 3.79
C SER A 81 17.52 0.33 5.12
N ALA A 82 16.89 0.68 6.24
CA ALA A 82 17.47 0.53 7.55
C ALA A 82 17.63 -0.96 7.87
N VAL A 83 16.59 -1.77 7.76
CA VAL A 83 16.65 -3.20 8.14
C VAL A 83 17.43 -4.04 7.13
N GLY A 84 17.19 -3.82 5.83
CA GLY A 84 17.95 -4.45 4.75
C GLY A 84 19.39 -3.94 4.65
N GLY A 85 19.66 -2.71 5.10
CA GLY A 85 20.98 -2.10 5.23
C GLY A 85 21.59 -2.21 6.64
N PHE A 86 20.94 -2.88 7.59
CA PHE A 86 21.53 -3.33 8.86
C PHE A 86 22.15 -4.74 8.72
N SER A 87 22.04 -5.35 7.54
CA SER A 87 22.85 -6.51 7.16
C SER A 87 23.88 -6.20 6.07
N PRO A 88 24.74 -5.23 6.38
CA PRO A 88 26.14 -5.43 6.09
C PRO A 88 26.97 -4.93 7.28
N ASN A 89 27.89 -5.76 7.76
CA ASN A 89 29.03 -5.33 8.59
C ASN A 89 28.87 -5.13 10.10
N LEU A 90 28.44 -6.16 10.83
CA LEU A 90 29.19 -6.48 12.06
C LEU A 90 30.39 -7.43 11.80
N PHE A 91 30.53 -7.97 10.58
CA PHE A 91 31.61 -8.91 10.21
C PHE A 91 32.26 -8.70 8.81
N GLY A 92 32.19 -7.49 8.23
CA GLY A 92 33.09 -7.08 7.14
C GLY A 92 32.97 -7.81 5.79
N VAL A 93 31.82 -7.74 5.12
CA VAL A 93 31.70 -8.16 3.70
C VAL A 93 30.89 -7.12 2.91
N GLN A 94 31.40 -6.81 1.70
CA GLN A 94 30.78 -5.90 0.73
C GLN A 94 29.30 -6.21 0.50
N LEU A 95 28.53 -5.14 0.26
CA LEU A 95 27.23 -5.19 -0.41
C LEU A 95 27.47 -5.84 -1.78
N SER A 96 27.36 -7.18 -1.85
CA SER A 96 27.74 -7.91 -3.04
C SER A 96 26.88 -7.44 -4.19
N ALA A 97 27.50 -7.21 -5.33
CA ALA A 97 26.84 -6.87 -6.59
C ALA A 97 25.99 -8.03 -7.14
N HIS A 98 25.54 -8.96 -6.29
CA HIS A 98 24.84 -10.19 -6.62
C HIS A 98 23.54 -10.22 -5.83
N ILE A 99 22.52 -9.59 -6.41
CA ILE A 99 21.11 -9.60 -5.99
C ILE A 99 20.52 -11.04 -5.99
N GLU A 100 21.27 -12.04 -6.46
CA GLU A 100 20.94 -13.46 -6.41
C GLU A 100 20.85 -14.02 -4.97
N ASP A 101 21.49 -13.36 -4.00
CA ASP A 101 21.40 -13.72 -2.59
C ASP A 101 20.24 -12.96 -1.89
N PHE A 102 19.00 -13.40 -2.09
CA PHE A 102 17.84 -12.91 -1.32
C PHE A 102 17.92 -13.39 0.13
N ARG A 103 18.74 -12.70 0.94
CA ARG A 103 19.02 -13.05 2.34
C ARG A 103 17.87 -12.66 3.27
N VAL A 104 17.88 -13.24 4.47
CA VAL A 104 16.91 -13.00 5.57
C VAL A 104 16.67 -11.51 5.82
N ASP A 105 17.65 -10.68 5.53
CA ASP A 105 17.64 -9.24 5.78
C ASP A 105 16.72 -8.47 4.82
N VAL A 106 16.64 -8.90 3.57
CA VAL A 106 15.67 -8.37 2.60
C VAL A 106 14.25 -8.75 3.03
N PHE A 107 14.07 -9.96 3.56
CA PHE A 107 12.78 -10.42 4.09
C PHE A 107 12.35 -9.62 5.33
N LEU A 108 13.26 -9.41 6.28
CA LEU A 108 13.02 -8.55 7.46
C LEU A 108 12.74 -7.11 7.04
N GLY A 109 13.47 -6.58 6.05
CA GLY A 109 13.22 -5.27 5.47
C GLY A 109 11.83 -5.14 4.87
N LEU A 110 11.37 -6.14 4.12
CA LEU A 110 10.03 -6.18 3.53
C LEU A 110 8.93 -6.27 4.61
N ILE A 111 9.15 -7.03 5.68
CA ILE A 111 8.23 -7.06 6.82
C ILE A 111 8.14 -5.69 7.50
N ALA A 112 9.28 -5.05 7.77
CA ALA A 112 9.33 -3.73 8.38
C ALA A 112 8.61 -2.69 7.51
N ALA A 113 8.91 -2.67 6.21
CA ALA A 113 8.25 -1.81 5.23
C ALA A 113 6.75 -2.08 5.14
N GLY A 114 6.34 -3.35 5.14
CA GLY A 114 4.94 -3.76 5.14
C GLY A 114 4.20 -3.28 6.39
N GLY A 115 4.82 -3.36 7.57
CA GLY A 115 4.25 -2.86 8.83
C GLY A 115 4.10 -1.34 8.86
N VAL A 116 5.13 -0.60 8.43
CA VAL A 116 5.06 0.86 8.31
C VAL A 116 4.02 1.29 7.27
N GLY A 117 3.99 0.62 6.12
CA GLY A 117 2.98 0.84 5.07
C GLY A 117 1.56 0.58 5.56
N ALA A 118 1.32 -0.57 6.20
CA ALA A 118 0.01 -0.95 6.73
C ALA A 118 -0.49 0.03 7.81
N SER A 119 0.39 0.44 8.73
CA SER A 119 0.04 1.42 9.77
C SER A 119 -0.29 2.78 9.17
N GLY A 120 0.50 3.30 8.23
CA GLY A 120 0.21 4.58 7.60
C GLY A 120 -1.06 4.56 6.74
N ILE A 121 -1.35 3.46 6.04
CA ILE A 121 -2.61 3.29 5.29
C ILE A 121 -3.82 3.17 6.25
N ALA A 122 -3.66 2.52 7.40
CA ALA A 122 -4.70 2.46 8.42
C ALA A 122 -5.01 3.85 8.99
N VAL A 123 -3.98 4.65 9.30
CA VAL A 123 -4.13 6.05 9.75
C VAL A 123 -4.78 6.89 8.66
N PHE A 124 -4.37 6.75 7.41
CA PHE A 124 -5.00 7.42 6.27
C PHE A 124 -6.50 7.08 6.18
N THR A 125 -6.83 5.80 6.28
CA THR A 125 -8.23 5.35 6.23
C THR A 125 -9.02 5.93 7.39
N ALA A 126 -8.45 5.97 8.60
CA ALA A 126 -9.07 6.58 9.77
C ALA A 126 -9.29 8.10 9.61
N ILE A 127 -8.38 8.82 8.95
CA ILE A 127 -8.58 10.25 8.62
C ILE A 127 -9.77 10.42 7.66
N LEU A 128 -9.90 9.53 6.68
CA LEU A 128 -11.00 9.56 5.72
C LEU A 128 -12.34 9.23 6.39
N THR A 129 -12.42 8.11 7.11
CA THR A 129 -13.65 7.56 7.69
C THR A 129 -14.02 8.19 9.04
N LYS A 130 -13.07 8.86 9.70
CA LYS A 130 -13.13 9.32 11.11
C LYS A 130 -13.14 8.19 12.15
N GLU A 131 -12.89 6.96 11.74
CA GLU A 131 -12.97 5.79 12.62
C GLU A 131 -11.70 4.95 12.51
N TRP A 132 -11.15 4.56 13.66
CA TRP A 132 -10.02 3.64 13.72
C TRP A 132 -10.52 2.20 13.67
N SER A 133 -10.01 1.40 12.73
CA SER A 133 -10.36 0.00 12.56
C SER A 133 -9.12 -0.87 12.79
N THR A 134 -9.03 -1.49 13.97
CA THR A 134 -7.98 -2.48 14.28
C THR A 134 -8.07 -3.71 13.36
N SER A 135 -9.29 -4.05 12.92
CA SER A 135 -9.51 -5.12 11.95
C SER A 135 -8.90 -4.79 10.59
N LEU A 136 -9.04 -3.56 10.11
CA LEU A 136 -8.39 -3.12 8.87
C LEU A 136 -6.86 -3.16 9.01
N LEU A 137 -6.31 -2.66 10.12
CA LEU A 137 -4.87 -2.72 10.36
C LEU A 137 -4.35 -4.16 10.32
N LEU A 138 -5.03 -5.09 11.00
CA LEU A 138 -4.66 -6.50 11.00
C LEU A 138 -4.72 -7.09 9.59
N GLN A 139 -5.77 -6.78 8.82
CA GLN A 139 -5.90 -7.23 7.43
C GLN A 139 -4.82 -6.66 6.51
N LEU A 140 -4.43 -5.39 6.69
CA LEU A 140 -3.34 -4.75 5.94
C LEU A 140 -1.99 -5.37 6.29
N VAL A 141 -1.73 -5.65 7.57
CA VAL A 141 -0.51 -6.32 8.03
C VAL A 141 -0.46 -7.75 7.48
N LEU A 142 -1.56 -8.50 7.56
CA LEU A 142 -1.66 -9.85 7.00
C LEU A 142 -1.48 -9.83 5.47
N ALA A 143 -2.11 -8.89 4.77
CA ALA A 143 -1.93 -8.72 3.33
C ALA A 143 -0.47 -8.41 3.01
N GLY A 144 0.18 -7.50 3.74
CA GLY A 144 1.59 -7.19 3.59
C GLY A 144 2.48 -8.41 3.84
N LEU A 145 2.21 -9.20 4.88
CA LEU A 145 2.95 -10.42 5.20
C LEU A 145 2.76 -11.50 4.12
N ILE A 146 1.52 -11.73 3.66
CA ILE A 146 1.22 -12.65 2.56
C ILE A 146 1.94 -12.20 1.30
N THR A 147 1.88 -10.91 0.96
CA THR A 147 2.60 -10.33 -0.17
C THR A 147 4.09 -10.62 -0.04
N THR A 148 4.72 -10.38 1.12
CA THR A 148 6.14 -10.67 1.40
C THR A 148 6.50 -12.17 1.39
N VAL A 149 5.59 -13.07 1.79
CA VAL A 149 5.82 -14.51 1.69
C VAL A 149 5.73 -14.99 0.24
N VAL A 150 4.70 -14.57 -0.49
CA VAL A 150 4.52 -14.88 -1.92
C VAL A 150 5.69 -14.33 -2.72
N THR A 151 6.11 -13.11 -2.41
CA THR A 151 7.34 -12.49 -2.90
C THR A 151 8.52 -13.45 -2.80
N PHE A 152 8.81 -13.95 -1.60
CA PHE A 152 9.94 -14.83 -1.35
C PHE A 152 9.81 -16.17 -2.11
N LEU A 153 8.62 -16.76 -2.12
CA LEU A 153 8.34 -18.02 -2.83
C LEU A 153 8.48 -17.92 -4.35
N VAL A 154 8.13 -16.77 -4.94
CA VAL A 154 8.22 -16.53 -6.39
C VAL A 154 9.63 -16.11 -6.81
N ASN A 155 10.42 -15.49 -5.93
CA ASN A 155 11.80 -15.16 -6.27
C ASN A 155 12.68 -16.41 -6.46
N LEU A 156 12.44 -17.46 -5.66
CA LEU A 156 13.14 -18.75 -5.72
C LEU A 156 13.19 -19.36 -7.14
N PRO A 157 12.12 -19.38 -7.95
CA PRO A 157 12.18 -19.91 -9.32
C PRO A 157 12.63 -18.92 -10.41
N PHE A 158 12.45 -17.60 -10.26
CA PHE A 158 12.58 -16.67 -11.40
C PHE A 158 13.83 -15.78 -11.39
N HIS A 159 14.53 -15.61 -10.26
CA HIS A 159 15.83 -14.92 -10.12
C HIS A 159 15.95 -13.51 -10.75
N ASN A 160 14.84 -12.87 -11.12
CA ASN A 160 14.85 -11.68 -11.96
C ASN A 160 14.06 -10.53 -11.30
N TYR A 161 14.83 -9.61 -10.71
CA TYR A 161 14.39 -8.56 -9.77
C TYR A 161 13.39 -7.55 -10.35
N TRP A 162 13.51 -7.23 -11.64
CA TRP A 162 12.64 -6.26 -12.31
C TRP A 162 11.23 -6.80 -12.59
N SER A 163 11.13 -8.07 -12.97
CA SER A 163 9.85 -8.80 -13.04
C SER A 163 9.21 -9.00 -11.66
N PHE A 164 10.02 -9.03 -10.61
CA PHE A 164 9.61 -9.25 -9.23
C PHE A 164 8.98 -8.00 -8.59
N LEU A 165 9.67 -6.85 -8.58
CA LEU A 165 9.05 -5.57 -8.19
C LEU A 165 7.90 -5.22 -9.14
N GLY A 166 8.02 -5.61 -10.41
CA GLY A 166 7.02 -5.43 -11.46
C GLY A 166 5.70 -6.13 -11.20
N GLY A 167 5.68 -7.28 -10.53
CA GLY A 167 4.45 -8.00 -10.17
C GLY A 167 3.91 -7.64 -8.78
N LEU A 168 4.81 -7.42 -7.83
CA LEU A 168 4.45 -7.22 -6.43
C LEU A 168 3.87 -5.87 -6.11
N LEU A 169 4.43 -4.82 -6.72
CA LEU A 169 4.00 -3.47 -6.48
C LEU A 169 2.57 -3.23 -7.00
N PRO A 170 2.17 -3.76 -8.18
CA PRO A 170 0.76 -3.83 -8.60
C PRO A 170 -0.14 -4.65 -7.70
N LEU A 171 0.29 -5.85 -7.29
CA LEU A 171 -0.54 -6.72 -6.45
C LEU A 171 -0.75 -6.13 -5.05
N GLY A 172 0.31 -5.59 -4.44
CA GLY A 172 0.25 -4.92 -3.14
C GLY A 172 -0.65 -3.68 -3.19
N ASN A 173 -0.47 -2.80 -4.17
CA ASN A 173 -1.35 -1.64 -4.35
C ASN A 173 -2.81 -2.03 -4.59
N ALA A 174 -3.06 -3.07 -5.39
CA ALA A 174 -4.40 -3.58 -5.63
C ALA A 174 -5.05 -4.13 -4.36
N LEU A 175 -4.34 -4.96 -3.58
CA LEU A 175 -4.83 -5.54 -2.33
C LEU A 175 -5.08 -4.46 -1.27
N PHE A 176 -4.17 -3.52 -1.11
CA PHE A 176 -4.34 -2.42 -0.16
C PHE A 176 -5.49 -1.50 -0.57
N CYS A 177 -5.62 -1.13 -1.84
CA CYS A 177 -6.77 -0.36 -2.31
C CYS A 177 -8.09 -1.13 -2.12
N TRP A 178 -8.09 -2.44 -2.35
CA TRP A 178 -9.27 -3.29 -2.13
C TRP A 178 -9.72 -3.29 -0.66
N LEU A 179 -8.78 -3.42 0.29
CA LEU A 179 -9.06 -3.37 1.73
C LEU A 179 -9.55 -1.99 2.17
N VAL A 180 -8.92 -0.92 1.69
CA VAL A 180 -9.36 0.46 1.96
C VAL A 180 -10.78 0.68 1.41
N GLY A 181 -11.05 0.27 0.18
CA GLY A 181 -12.39 0.37 -0.43
C GLY A 181 -13.44 -0.44 0.31
N ALA A 182 -13.08 -1.60 0.86
CA ALA A 182 -13.97 -2.41 1.69
C ALA A 182 -14.34 -1.71 2.99
N GLU A 183 -13.37 -1.08 3.67
CA GLU A 183 -13.61 -0.35 4.91
C GLU A 183 -14.42 0.92 4.68
N VAL A 184 -14.04 1.72 3.67
CA VAL A 184 -14.77 2.94 3.29
C VAL A 184 -16.24 2.61 3.03
N TRP A 185 -16.51 1.54 2.28
CA TRP A 185 -17.89 1.12 1.99
C TRP A 185 -18.65 0.63 3.23
N ARG A 186 -17.97 -0.09 4.15
CA ARG A 186 -18.60 -0.54 5.41
C ARG A 186 -19.10 0.65 6.22
N ASN A 187 -18.30 1.71 6.30
CA ASN A 187 -18.63 2.91 7.07
C ASN A 187 -19.70 3.77 6.39
N VAL A 188 -19.80 3.76 5.06
CA VAL A 188 -20.95 4.34 4.36
C VAL A 188 -22.24 3.64 4.77
N TYR A 189 -22.25 2.31 4.70
CA TYR A 189 -23.45 1.52 4.91
C TYR A 189 -23.98 1.64 6.33
N SER A 190 -23.09 1.69 7.33
CA SER A 190 -23.48 1.91 8.73
C SER A 190 -24.12 3.29 8.93
N LEU A 191 -23.59 4.34 8.31
CA LEU A 191 -24.16 5.70 8.36
C LEU A 191 -25.54 5.77 7.70
N GLU A 192 -25.76 5.08 6.59
CA GLU A 192 -27.07 5.01 5.93
C GLU A 192 -28.10 4.27 6.79
N GLN A 193 -27.73 3.16 7.43
CA GLN A 193 -28.62 2.45 8.35
C GLN A 193 -29.00 3.31 9.56
N LEU A 194 -28.05 4.03 10.16
CA LEU A 194 -28.33 4.96 11.27
C LEU A 194 -29.25 6.10 10.87
N ARG A 195 -29.16 6.57 9.62
CA ARG A 195 -30.04 7.61 9.08
C ARG A 195 -31.45 7.09 8.81
N ASN A 196 -31.59 5.87 8.32
CA ASN A 196 -32.88 5.28 7.97
C ASN A 196 -33.62 4.67 9.18
N GLY A 197 -32.92 4.24 10.23
CA GLY A 197 -33.51 3.72 11.47
C GLY A 197 -34.00 4.77 12.47
N LYS A 198 -33.98 6.06 12.09
CA LYS A 198 -34.47 7.19 12.91
C LYS A 198 -35.85 7.69 12.50
N HIS A 199 -36.60 6.91 11.72
CA HIS A 199 -37.98 7.22 11.31
C HIS A 199 -38.98 6.22 11.87
#